data_AF-A0A2V8SFF0-F1
#
_entry.id   AF-A0A2V8SFF0-F1
#
_cell.length_a   1.000
_cell.length_b   1.000
_cell.length_c   1.000
_cell.angle_alpha   90.00
_cell.angle_beta   90.00
_cell.angle_gamma   90.00
#
_symmetry.space_group_name_H-M   'P 1'
#
loop_
_entity.id
_entity.type
_entity.pdbx_description
1 polymer ?
#
loop_
_entity_poly.entity_id
_entity_poly.type
_entity_poly.pdbx_seq_one_letter_code
_entity_poly.pdbx_strand_id
1 'polypeptide(L)'
;MKNFFEIFLGILTAMGGFVEVGELVFSVNAGAKFGYSLLWVSLIGTVGIIAYCEMAGRVAAVTEQPVFNLIRERAGLDAGLVTLVAANAVNLLTCTAEIGGIAIVWQLLSGWPYRWLIVLAFLFLLLSVWFLSFQWIERVFGLLGLLLVVYLFAAVYLRPDWGRFAAGFVPRVPHLETTKDYYVYAYFAVALMSSIMLPYETYFYASGAIEDGWKPSSSARRSSSRAT
;
A
#
# COMPACT_ATOMS: atom_id res chain seq x y z
N MET A 1 10.47 -7.62 -26.82
CA MET A 1 10.56 -6.28 -26.18
C MET A 1 9.18 -5.67 -25.89
N LYS A 2 8.18 -5.77 -26.81
CA LYS A 2 6.80 -5.27 -26.56
C LYS A 2 6.18 -5.83 -25.27
N ASN A 3 6.31 -7.13 -25.03
CA ASN A 3 5.73 -7.77 -23.84
C ASN A 3 6.34 -7.28 -22.51
N PHE A 4 7.63 -6.93 -22.45
CA PHE A 4 8.23 -6.48 -21.18
C PHE A 4 7.74 -5.09 -20.78
N PHE A 5 7.69 -4.17 -21.74
CA PHE A 5 7.24 -2.80 -21.48
C PHE A 5 5.75 -2.78 -21.11
N GLU A 6 4.93 -3.57 -21.81
CA GLU A 6 3.51 -3.73 -21.47
C GLU A 6 3.30 -4.31 -20.08
N ILE A 7 4.06 -5.35 -19.69
CA ILE A 7 4.01 -5.92 -18.34
C ILE A 7 4.47 -4.89 -17.29
N PHE A 8 5.56 -4.17 -17.54
CA PHE A 8 6.08 -3.16 -16.63
C PHE A 8 5.08 -2.02 -16.40
N LEU A 9 4.49 -1.48 -17.47
CA LEU A 9 3.45 -0.45 -17.36
C LEU A 9 2.21 -1.01 -16.66
N GLY A 10 1.80 -2.24 -16.99
CA GLY A 10 0.67 -2.90 -16.34
C GLY A 10 0.87 -3.00 -14.82
N ILE A 11 2.06 -3.39 -14.37
CA ILE A 11 2.40 -3.44 -12.94
C ILE A 11 2.38 -2.04 -12.32
N LEU A 12 2.98 -1.03 -12.96
CA LEU A 12 2.97 0.34 -12.43
C LEU A 12 1.54 0.91 -12.34
N THR A 13 0.69 0.61 -13.31
CA THR A 13 -0.70 1.03 -13.27
C THR A 13 -1.47 0.28 -12.18
N ALA A 14 -1.16 -1.00 -11.96
CA ALA A 14 -1.76 -1.75 -10.86
C ALA A 14 -1.31 -1.19 -9.50
N MET A 15 -0.03 -0.83 -9.36
CA MET A 15 0.51 -0.23 -8.12
C MET A 15 0.02 1.20 -7.88
N GLY A 16 -0.32 1.96 -8.93
CA GLY A 16 -0.72 3.36 -8.84
C GLY A 16 -1.88 3.64 -7.89
N GLY A 17 -2.78 2.68 -7.71
CA GLY A 17 -3.89 2.76 -6.76
C GLY A 17 -3.56 2.42 -5.32
N PHE A 18 -2.34 1.95 -5.03
CA PHE A 18 -1.94 1.45 -3.70
C PHE A 18 -0.80 2.26 -3.06
N VAL A 19 -0.26 3.27 -3.75
CA VAL A 19 0.73 4.16 -3.15
C VAL A 19 0.02 5.23 -2.34
N GLU A 20 0.14 5.14 -1.01
CA GLU A 20 -0.42 6.11 -0.08
C GLU A 20 0.63 7.12 0.43
N VAL A 21 0.15 8.29 0.86
CA VAL A 21 0.96 9.39 1.38
C VAL A 21 1.68 8.99 2.67
N GLY A 22 1.05 8.13 3.49
CA GLY A 22 1.64 7.61 4.73
C GLY A 22 2.98 6.91 4.47
N GLU A 23 2.97 5.90 3.60
CA GLU A 23 4.16 5.16 3.16
C GLU A 23 5.24 6.10 2.60
N LEU A 24 4.87 7.03 1.71
CA LEU A 24 5.81 7.98 1.10
C LEU A 24 6.48 8.87 2.15
N VAL A 25 5.71 9.42 3.08
CA VAL A 25 6.22 10.31 4.12
C VAL A 25 7.15 9.55 5.07
N PHE A 26 6.78 8.35 5.51
CA PHE A 26 7.66 7.55 6.37
C PHE A 26 8.94 7.14 5.66
N SER A 27 8.85 6.71 4.39
CA SER A 27 10.01 6.29 3.59
C SER A 27 10.99 7.44 3.34
N VAL A 28 10.49 8.63 2.99
CA VAL A 28 11.33 9.81 2.78
C VAL A 28 11.99 10.25 4.10
N ASN A 29 11.24 10.31 5.21
CA ASN A 29 11.79 10.72 6.50
C ASN A 29 12.82 9.71 7.04
N ALA A 30 12.55 8.41 6.88
CA ALA A 30 13.50 7.35 7.24
C ALA A 30 14.79 7.45 6.42
N GLY A 31 14.68 7.63 5.10
CA GLY A 31 15.82 7.81 4.21
C GLY A 31 16.63 9.07 4.53
N ALA A 32 15.96 10.17 4.87
CA ALA A 32 16.61 11.41 5.27
C ALA A 32 17.39 11.27 6.60
N LYS A 33 16.84 10.51 7.57
CA LYS A 33 17.44 10.37 8.91
C LYS A 33 18.49 9.26 8.99
N PHE A 34 18.29 8.16 8.27
CA PHE A 34 19.07 6.93 8.44
C PHE A 34 19.68 6.40 7.13
N GLY A 35 19.57 7.16 6.03
CA GLY A 35 20.06 6.74 4.72
C GLY A 35 19.42 5.42 4.29
N TYR A 36 20.25 4.49 3.83
CA TYR A 36 19.81 3.18 3.35
C TYR A 36 19.65 2.11 4.43
N SER A 37 19.88 2.42 5.71
CA SER A 37 19.91 1.40 6.77
C SER A 37 18.57 0.72 7.06
N LEU A 38 17.46 1.29 6.62
CA LEU A 38 16.11 0.74 6.77
C LEU A 38 15.58 0.03 5.51
N LEU A 39 16.37 -0.08 4.43
CA LEU A 39 15.92 -0.75 3.19
C LEU A 39 15.58 -2.23 3.43
N TRP A 40 16.29 -2.92 4.32
CA TRP A 40 15.96 -4.30 4.70
C TRP A 40 14.57 -4.41 5.35
N VAL A 41 14.12 -3.40 6.09
CA VAL A 41 12.77 -3.35 6.67
C VAL A 41 11.74 -3.30 5.56
N SER A 42 11.95 -2.42 4.58
CA SER A 42 11.08 -2.33 3.41
C SER A 42 11.01 -3.65 2.64
N LEU A 43 12.15 -4.31 2.42
CA LEU A 43 12.21 -5.61 1.76
C LEU A 43 11.41 -6.69 2.51
N ILE A 44 11.57 -6.78 3.84
CA ILE A 44 10.81 -7.74 4.65
C ILE A 44 9.32 -7.40 4.62
N GLY A 45 8.95 -6.13 4.71
CA GLY A 45 7.56 -5.68 4.61
C GLY A 45 6.94 -6.07 3.28
N THR A 46 7.64 -5.82 2.17
CA THR A 46 7.18 -6.21 0.83
C THR A 46 6.99 -7.71 0.70
N VAL A 47 7.94 -8.53 1.18
CA VAL A 47 7.78 -10.00 1.18
C VAL A 47 6.60 -10.41 2.07
N GLY A 48 6.42 -9.75 3.21
CA GLY A 48 5.32 -9.98 4.15
C GLY A 48 3.96 -9.71 3.52
N ILE A 49 3.76 -8.55 2.89
CA ILE A 49 2.48 -8.21 2.25
C ILE A 49 2.20 -9.10 1.04
N ILE A 50 3.22 -9.47 0.24
CA ILE A 50 3.05 -10.43 -0.87
C ILE A 50 2.51 -11.77 -0.34
N ALA A 51 3.15 -12.33 0.70
CA ALA A 51 2.72 -13.60 1.28
C ALA A 51 1.32 -13.49 1.89
N TYR A 52 1.04 -12.37 2.58
CA TYR A 52 -0.23 -12.15 3.26
C TYR A 52 -1.40 -11.98 2.28
N CYS A 53 -1.24 -11.17 1.22
CA CYS A 53 -2.23 -11.01 0.16
C CYS A 53 -2.48 -12.32 -0.59
N GLU A 54 -1.44 -13.11 -0.85
CA GLU A 54 -1.55 -14.43 -1.50
C GLU A 54 -2.42 -15.38 -0.65
N MET A 55 -2.14 -15.46 0.66
CA MET A 55 -2.91 -16.26 1.60
C MET A 55 -4.37 -15.79 1.67
N ALA A 56 -4.60 -14.49 1.79
CA ALA A 56 -5.94 -13.91 1.86
C ALA A 56 -6.74 -14.16 0.57
N GLY A 57 -6.11 -14.00 -0.60
CA GLY A 57 -6.72 -14.32 -1.89
C GLY A 57 -7.09 -15.78 -2.03
N ARG A 58 -6.23 -16.72 -1.58
CA ARG A 58 -6.57 -18.16 -1.56
C ARG A 58 -7.75 -18.47 -0.66
N VAL A 59 -7.78 -17.87 0.53
CA VAL A 59 -8.90 -18.06 1.47
C VAL A 59 -10.18 -17.54 0.84
N ALA A 60 -10.17 -16.32 0.30
CA ALA A 60 -11.32 -15.69 -0.35
C ALA A 60 -11.84 -16.50 -1.55
N ALA A 61 -10.94 -17.03 -2.38
CA ALA A 61 -11.29 -17.88 -3.52
C ALA A 61 -11.89 -19.25 -3.14
N VAL A 62 -11.67 -19.72 -1.91
CA VAL A 62 -12.25 -20.99 -1.40
C VAL A 62 -13.52 -20.75 -0.62
N THR A 63 -13.56 -19.72 0.22
CA THR A 63 -14.68 -19.46 1.12
C THR A 63 -15.79 -18.66 0.45
N GLU A 64 -15.48 -17.89 -0.60
CA GLU A 64 -16.41 -16.95 -1.27
C GLU A 64 -17.09 -16.00 -0.25
N GLN A 65 -16.39 -15.72 0.85
CA GLN A 65 -16.90 -14.89 1.95
C GLN A 65 -15.97 -13.73 2.26
N PRO A 66 -16.51 -12.55 2.64
CA PRO A 66 -15.71 -11.43 3.13
C PRO A 66 -14.89 -11.79 4.37
N VAL A 67 -13.68 -11.24 4.47
CA VAL A 67 -12.70 -11.54 5.53
C VAL A 67 -13.29 -11.40 6.94
N PHE A 68 -14.03 -10.32 7.21
CA PHE A 68 -14.64 -10.09 8.52
C PHE A 68 -15.73 -11.10 8.88
N ASN A 69 -16.48 -11.60 7.89
CA ASN A 69 -17.48 -12.63 8.14
C ASN A 69 -16.81 -13.96 8.51
N LEU A 70 -15.71 -14.30 7.84
CA LEU A 70 -14.93 -15.49 8.14
C LEU A 70 -14.31 -15.45 9.55
N ILE A 71 -13.78 -14.28 9.97
CA ILE A 71 -13.26 -14.09 11.33
C ILE A 71 -14.39 -14.30 12.35
N ARG A 72 -15.56 -13.70 12.10
CA ARG A 72 -16.73 -13.85 12.98
C ARG A 72 -17.18 -15.31 13.11
N GLU A 73 -17.18 -16.07 12.01
CA GLU A 73 -17.58 -17.48 12.00
C GLU A 73 -16.57 -18.40 12.69
N ARG A 74 -15.27 -18.10 12.60
CA ARG A 74 -14.20 -18.96 13.14
C ARG A 74 -13.74 -18.61 14.55
N ALA A 75 -13.71 -17.32 14.88
CA ALA A 75 -13.18 -16.79 16.14
C ALA A 75 -14.26 -16.19 17.06
N GLY A 76 -15.53 -16.17 16.62
CA GLY A 76 -16.66 -15.66 17.38
C GLY A 76 -16.97 -14.19 17.12
N LEU A 77 -18.11 -13.74 17.66
CA LEU A 77 -18.65 -12.41 17.42
C LEU A 77 -17.71 -11.30 17.93
N ASP A 78 -17.15 -11.47 19.13
CA ASP A 78 -16.31 -10.45 19.77
C ASP A 78 -15.03 -10.20 18.97
N ALA A 79 -14.33 -11.26 18.54
CA ALA A 79 -13.14 -11.15 17.70
C ALA A 79 -13.46 -10.51 16.33
N GLY A 80 -14.59 -10.87 15.72
CA GLY A 80 -15.05 -10.28 14.47
C GLY A 80 -15.36 -8.78 14.60
N LEU A 81 -16.03 -8.37 15.67
CA LEU A 81 -16.36 -6.96 15.92
C LEU A 81 -15.11 -6.14 16.25
N VAL A 82 -14.21 -6.63 17.10
CA VAL A 82 -12.96 -5.94 17.45
C VAL A 82 -12.10 -5.71 16.21
N THR A 83 -11.92 -6.74 15.38
CA THR A 83 -11.15 -6.63 14.14
C THR A 83 -11.80 -5.69 13.14
N LEU A 84 -13.13 -5.71 13.00
CA LEU A 84 -13.87 -4.78 12.14
C LEU A 84 -13.69 -3.32 12.60
N VAL A 85 -13.85 -3.04 13.89
CA VAL A 85 -13.69 -1.69 14.45
C VAL A 85 -12.25 -1.20 14.29
N ALA A 86 -11.27 -2.06 14.59
CA ALA A 86 -9.86 -1.73 14.41
C ALA A 86 -9.51 -1.43 12.95
N ALA A 87 -9.99 -2.25 12.02
CA ALA A 87 -9.79 -2.03 10.58
C ALA A 87 -10.40 -0.71 10.10
N ASN A 88 -11.63 -0.40 10.52
CA ASN A 88 -12.27 0.88 10.17
C ASN A 88 -11.54 2.08 10.78
N ALA A 89 -11.02 1.95 12.00
CA ALA A 89 -10.23 3.00 12.63
C ALA A 89 -8.92 3.28 11.85
N VAL A 90 -8.21 2.23 11.42
CA VAL A 90 -7.01 2.37 10.60
C VAL A 90 -7.35 3.00 9.24
N ASN A 91 -8.42 2.55 8.59
CA ASN A 91 -8.86 3.14 7.31
C ASN A 91 -9.20 4.63 7.45
N LEU A 92 -9.84 5.03 8.55
CA LEU A 92 -10.13 6.44 8.82
C LEU A 92 -8.85 7.25 9.00
N LEU A 93 -7.83 6.70 9.66
CA LEU A 93 -6.52 7.34 9.80
C LEU A 93 -5.82 7.48 8.45
N THR A 94 -5.84 6.43 7.62
CA THR A 94 -5.32 6.48 6.24
C THR A 94 -6.05 7.56 5.42
N CYS A 95 -7.38 7.57 5.39
CA CYS A 95 -8.15 8.61 4.71
C CYS A 95 -7.79 10.03 5.20
N THR A 96 -7.56 10.19 6.51
CA THR A 96 -7.16 11.48 7.08
C THR A 96 -5.76 11.89 6.59
N ALA A 97 -4.83 10.95 6.50
CA ALA A 97 -3.49 11.18 5.96
C ALA A 97 -3.54 11.59 4.48
N GLU A 98 -4.38 10.92 3.67
CA GLU A 98 -4.59 11.23 2.25
C GLU A 98 -5.16 12.64 2.05
N ILE A 99 -6.19 13.02 2.82
CA ILE A 99 -6.76 14.38 2.77
C ILE A 99 -5.68 15.42 3.12
N GLY A 100 -4.85 15.14 4.13
CA GLY A 100 -3.71 15.98 4.49
C GLY A 100 -2.69 16.09 3.36
N GLY A 101 -2.39 14.98 2.68
CA GLY A 101 -1.50 14.93 1.52
C GLY A 101 -1.98 15.80 0.37
N ILE A 102 -3.25 15.67 -0.02
CA ILE A 102 -3.87 16.52 -1.06
C ILE A 102 -3.76 18.00 -0.68
N ALA A 103 -4.07 18.34 0.58
CA ALA A 103 -3.99 19.71 1.07
C ALA A 103 -2.55 20.27 1.03
N ILE A 104 -1.54 19.47 1.36
CA ILE A 104 -0.12 19.85 1.25
C ILE A 104 0.26 20.10 -0.20
N VAL A 105 -0.14 19.22 -1.13
CA VAL A 105 0.14 19.40 -2.56
C VAL A 105 -0.49 20.68 -3.08
N TRP A 106 -1.76 20.93 -2.77
CA TRP A 106 -2.42 22.19 -3.15
C TRP A 106 -1.80 23.41 -2.49
N GLN A 107 -1.29 23.29 -1.27
CA GLN A 107 -0.59 24.37 -0.59
C GLN A 107 0.68 24.74 -1.33
N LEU A 108 1.46 23.74 -1.77
CA LEU A 108 2.67 23.95 -2.55
C LEU A 108 2.39 24.60 -3.92
N LEU A 109 1.26 24.26 -4.56
CA LEU A 109 0.90 24.80 -5.88
C LEU A 109 0.28 26.21 -5.82
N SER A 110 -0.57 26.46 -4.83
CA SER A 110 -1.36 27.70 -4.75
C SER A 110 -0.82 28.74 -3.78
N GLY A 111 -0.02 28.32 -2.79
CA GLY A 111 0.41 29.17 -1.66
C GLY A 111 -0.70 29.48 -0.65
N TRP A 112 -1.88 28.87 -0.78
CA TRP A 112 -3.01 29.15 0.10
C TRP A 112 -2.84 28.56 1.51
N PRO A 113 -3.53 29.13 2.53
CA PRO A 113 -3.48 28.61 3.89
C PRO A 113 -3.99 27.17 4.00
N TYR A 114 -3.17 26.29 4.59
CA TYR A 114 -3.45 24.86 4.80
C TYR A 114 -4.83 24.57 5.42
N ARG A 115 -5.26 25.39 6.39
CA ARG A 115 -6.55 25.21 7.09
C ARG A 115 -7.77 25.28 6.16
N TRP A 116 -7.69 26.06 5.07
CA TRP A 116 -8.76 26.12 4.08
C TRP A 116 -8.63 24.97 3.08
N LEU A 117 -7.40 24.65 2.69
CA LEU A 117 -7.13 23.57 1.74
C LEU A 117 -7.51 22.19 2.27
N ILE A 118 -7.37 21.93 3.58
CA ILE A 118 -7.81 20.64 4.16
C ILE A 118 -9.32 20.45 4.06
N VAL A 119 -10.11 21.51 4.26
CA VAL A 119 -11.57 21.46 4.10
C VAL A 119 -11.94 21.24 2.64
N LEU A 120 -11.26 21.93 1.73
CA LEU A 120 -11.46 21.74 0.29
C LEU A 120 -11.06 20.32 -0.15
N ALA A 121 -9.97 19.76 0.38
CA ALA A 121 -9.50 18.42 0.05
C ALA A 121 -10.50 17.36 0.54
N PHE A 122 -11.05 17.54 1.75
CA PHE A 122 -12.12 16.69 2.26
C PHE A 122 -13.37 16.76 1.37
N LEU A 123 -13.83 17.97 1.03
CA LEU A 123 -14.99 18.15 0.14
C LEU A 123 -14.73 17.53 -1.23
N PHE A 124 -13.55 17.72 -1.79
CA PHE A 124 -13.15 17.11 -3.06
C PHE A 124 -13.21 15.59 -3.01
N LEU A 125 -12.68 14.97 -1.95
CA LEU A 125 -12.74 13.52 -1.78
C LEU A 125 -14.18 13.03 -1.62
N LEU A 126 -14.99 13.70 -0.80
CA LEU A 126 -16.40 13.38 -0.60
C LEU A 126 -17.19 13.45 -1.91
N LEU A 127 -17.02 14.52 -2.68
CA LEU A 127 -17.66 14.69 -3.98
C LEU A 127 -17.15 13.65 -4.98
N SER A 128 -15.86 13.33 -4.95
CA SER A 128 -15.28 12.31 -5.82
C SER A 128 -15.93 10.95 -5.58
N VAL A 129 -16.08 10.54 -4.32
CA VAL A 129 -16.75 9.28 -3.95
C VAL A 129 -18.23 9.27 -4.33
N TRP A 130 -18.92 10.42 -4.24
CA TRP A 130 -20.36 10.50 -4.55
C TRP A 130 -20.65 10.49 -6.05
N PHE A 131 -19.82 11.13 -6.86
CA PHE A 131 -20.11 11.38 -8.28
C PHE A 131 -19.32 10.50 -9.26
N LEU A 132 -18.16 9.95 -8.89
CA LEU A 132 -17.36 9.12 -9.81
C LEU A 132 -17.75 7.65 -9.71
N SER A 133 -17.85 6.97 -10.85
CA SER A 133 -17.99 5.53 -10.87
C SER A 133 -16.65 4.85 -10.57
N PHE A 134 -16.71 3.67 -9.97
CA PHE A 134 -15.54 2.87 -9.61
C PHE A 134 -14.58 2.65 -10.78
N GLN A 135 -15.11 2.33 -11.97
CA GLN A 135 -14.31 2.12 -13.19
C GLN A 135 -13.50 3.36 -13.59
N TRP A 136 -14.02 4.56 -13.36
CA TRP A 136 -13.30 5.80 -13.63
C TRP A 136 -12.19 6.04 -12.61
N ILE A 137 -12.45 5.79 -11.34
CA ILE A 137 -11.46 5.89 -10.26
C ILE A 137 -10.29 4.95 -10.56
N GLU A 138 -10.56 3.66 -10.78
CA GLU A 138 -9.53 2.65 -11.06
C GLU A 138 -8.64 3.04 -12.26
N ARG A 139 -9.26 3.46 -13.37
CA ARG A 139 -8.50 3.86 -14.58
C ARG A 139 -7.67 5.12 -14.36
N VAL A 140 -8.23 6.14 -13.72
CA VAL A 140 -7.54 7.42 -13.52
C VAL A 140 -6.37 7.23 -12.55
N PHE A 141 -6.60 6.62 -11.38
CA PHE A 141 -5.54 6.40 -10.40
C PHE A 141 -4.51 5.37 -10.89
N GLY A 142 -4.95 4.36 -11.63
CA GLY A 142 -4.03 3.44 -12.29
C GLY A 142 -3.11 4.15 -13.27
N LEU A 143 -3.64 5.01 -14.14
CA LEU A 143 -2.82 5.82 -15.05
C LEU A 143 -1.92 6.83 -14.32
N LEU A 144 -2.39 7.43 -13.22
CA LEU A 144 -1.57 8.30 -12.37
C LEU A 144 -0.38 7.54 -11.76
N GLY A 145 -0.48 6.22 -11.57
CA GLY A 145 0.64 5.35 -11.20
C GLY A 145 1.85 5.46 -12.12
N LEU A 146 1.66 5.86 -13.40
CA LEU A 146 2.77 6.10 -14.32
C LEU A 146 3.66 7.27 -13.87
N LEU A 147 3.19 8.16 -12.99
CA LEU A 147 4.02 9.21 -12.37
C LEU A 147 5.14 8.64 -11.51
N LEU A 148 5.04 7.39 -11.04
CA LEU A 148 6.13 6.67 -10.37
C LEU A 148 7.37 6.53 -11.26
N VAL A 149 7.22 6.56 -12.60
CA VAL A 149 8.36 6.58 -13.52
C VAL A 149 9.20 7.84 -13.34
N VAL A 150 8.57 8.99 -13.06
CA VAL A 150 9.28 10.25 -12.76
C VAL A 150 10.09 10.09 -11.47
N TYR A 151 9.51 9.44 -10.45
CA TYR A 151 10.20 9.17 -9.20
C TYR A 151 11.40 8.24 -9.38
N LEU A 152 11.25 7.16 -10.16
CA LEU A 152 12.34 6.25 -10.52
C LEU A 152 13.46 6.97 -11.27
N PHE A 153 13.09 7.80 -12.25
CA PHE A 153 14.07 8.59 -13.00
C PHE A 153 14.82 9.56 -12.08
N ALA A 154 14.11 10.27 -11.20
CA ALA A 154 14.73 11.17 -10.22
C ALA A 154 15.69 10.42 -9.29
N ALA A 155 15.30 9.24 -8.80
CA ALA A 155 16.13 8.42 -7.93
C ALA A 155 17.44 7.98 -8.61
N VAL A 156 17.40 7.60 -9.89
CA VAL A 156 18.61 7.23 -10.66
C VAL A 156 19.44 8.46 -11.03
N TYR A 157 18.78 9.57 -11.40
CA TYR A 157 19.44 10.82 -11.80
C TYR A 157 20.27 11.42 -10.66
N LEU A 158 19.85 11.22 -9.41
CA LEU A 158 20.61 11.62 -8.21
C LEU A 158 21.92 10.84 -8.01
N ARG A 159 22.21 9.83 -8.85
CA ARG A 159 23.42 8.99 -8.81
C ARG A 159 23.69 8.44 -7.40
N PRO A 160 22.78 7.61 -6.87
CA PRO A 160 22.95 7.02 -5.55
C PRO A 160 24.21 6.14 -5.52
N ASP A 161 24.82 6.04 -4.34
CA ASP A 161 25.86 5.06 -4.10
C ASP A 161 25.23 3.66 -4.10
N TRP A 162 25.34 2.98 -5.24
CA TRP A 162 24.80 1.64 -5.45
C TRP A 162 25.38 0.61 -4.48
N GLY A 163 26.61 0.80 -4.01
CA GLY A 163 27.24 -0.09 -3.03
C GLY A 163 26.57 0.05 -1.65
N ARG A 164 26.36 1.29 -1.20
CA ARG A 164 25.63 1.56 0.06
C ARG A 164 24.15 1.18 -0.04
N PHE A 165 23.53 1.38 -1.21
CA PHE A 165 22.16 0.94 -1.47
C PHE A 165 22.03 -0.57 -1.33
N ALA A 166 22.90 -1.34 -2.00
CA ALA A 166 22.92 -2.80 -1.90
C ALA A 166 23.20 -3.27 -0.45
N ALA A 167 24.11 -2.60 0.26
CA ALA A 167 24.42 -2.90 1.65
C ALA A 167 23.24 -2.64 2.60
N GLY A 168 22.33 -1.71 2.25
CA GLY A 168 21.14 -1.38 3.04
C GLY A 168 20.11 -2.51 3.13
N PHE A 169 20.13 -3.45 2.19
CA PHE A 169 19.29 -4.65 2.24
C PHE A 169 19.79 -5.72 3.23
N VAL A 170 21.01 -5.57 3.75
CA VAL A 170 21.52 -6.45 4.80
C VAL A 170 21.04 -5.92 6.16
N PRO A 171 20.32 -6.72 6.98
CA PRO A 171 19.84 -6.28 8.29
C PRO A 171 21.00 -5.90 9.21
N ARG A 172 21.25 -4.59 9.34
CA ARG A 172 22.31 -4.04 10.19
C ARG A 172 21.77 -2.80 10.89
N VAL A 173 21.80 -2.81 12.21
CA VAL A 173 21.52 -1.62 13.00
C VAL A 173 22.77 -0.74 12.92
N PRO A 174 22.65 0.54 12.50
CA PRO A 174 23.80 1.45 12.47
C PRO A 174 24.33 1.69 13.88
N HIS A 175 25.55 2.20 14.00
CA HIS A 175 26.05 2.67 15.29
C HIS A 175 25.24 3.90 15.71
N LEU A 176 24.53 3.79 16.84
CA LEU A 176 23.69 4.84 17.40
C LEU A 176 24.30 5.29 18.73
N GLU A 177 24.57 6.58 18.85
CA GLU A 177 25.33 7.15 19.98
C GLU A 177 24.52 7.17 21.27
N THR A 178 23.21 7.41 21.17
CA THR A 178 22.31 7.51 22.32
C THR A 178 21.21 6.46 22.27
N THR A 179 20.73 6.02 23.44
CA THR A 179 19.52 5.19 23.55
C THR A 179 18.29 5.83 22.89
N LYS A 180 18.21 7.18 22.89
CA LYS A 180 17.15 7.91 22.18
C LYS A 180 17.19 7.66 20.68
N ASP A 181 18.38 7.65 20.07
CA ASP A 181 18.52 7.41 18.64
C ASP A 181 18.13 5.98 18.26
N TYR A 182 18.41 5.02 19.15
CA TYR A 182 17.90 3.66 19.03
C TYR A 182 16.38 3.59 19.03
N TYR A 183 15.70 4.26 19.96
CA TYR A 183 14.23 4.28 19.97
C TYR A 183 13.64 4.97 18.73
N VAL A 184 14.28 6.02 18.23
CA VAL A 184 13.83 6.67 16.99
C VAL A 184 14.05 5.74 15.80
N TYR A 185 15.18 5.03 15.72
CA TYR A 185 15.41 4.03 14.68
C TYR A 185 14.36 2.92 14.73
N ALA A 186 14.09 2.37 15.92
CA ALA A 186 13.07 1.34 16.12
C ALA A 186 11.66 1.84 15.76
N TYR A 187 11.33 3.09 16.11
CA TYR A 187 10.08 3.73 15.71
C TYR A 187 9.92 3.77 14.19
N PHE A 188 10.94 4.23 13.47
CA PHE A 188 10.89 4.27 12.00
C PHE A 188 10.86 2.87 11.39
N ALA A 189 11.57 1.89 11.96
CA ALA A 189 11.52 0.50 11.50
C ALA A 189 10.12 -0.10 11.64
N VAL A 190 9.48 0.07 12.79
CA VAL A 190 8.11 -0.42 13.02
C VAL A 190 7.10 0.34 12.16
N ALA A 191 7.26 1.66 12.04
CA ALA A 191 6.36 2.50 11.25
C ALA A 191 6.44 2.15 9.75
N LEU A 192 7.64 1.99 9.19
CA LEU A 192 7.83 1.55 7.81
C LEU A 192 7.25 0.16 7.55
N MET A 193 7.50 -0.78 8.46
CA MET A 193 6.92 -2.12 8.34
C MET A 193 5.38 -2.05 8.33
N SER A 194 4.82 -1.25 9.22
CA SER A 194 3.37 -1.08 9.36
C SER A 194 2.75 -0.38 8.14
N SER A 195 3.43 0.62 7.57
CA SER A 195 2.92 1.35 6.39
C SER A 195 2.91 0.48 5.13
N ILE A 196 3.80 -0.51 5.04
CA ILE A 196 3.82 -1.44 3.90
C ILE A 196 2.78 -2.56 4.06
N MET A 197 2.42 -2.90 5.29
CA MET A 197 1.52 -4.03 5.59
C MET A 197 0.09 -3.58 5.93
N LEU A 198 -0.44 -2.57 5.23
CA LEU A 198 -1.72 -1.99 5.57
C LEU A 198 -2.88 -2.97 5.35
N PRO A 199 -3.75 -3.20 6.35
CA PRO A 199 -4.77 -4.24 6.27
C PRO A 199 -5.78 -4.06 5.13
N TYR A 200 -6.07 -2.81 4.74
CA TYR A 200 -7.08 -2.53 3.72
C TYR A 200 -6.71 -3.11 2.35
N GLU A 201 -5.43 -3.15 2.01
CA GLU A 201 -4.96 -3.72 0.74
C GLU A 201 -5.35 -5.19 0.64
N THR A 202 -5.18 -5.92 1.75
CA THR A 202 -5.53 -7.34 1.82
C THR A 202 -7.03 -7.55 1.74
N TYR A 203 -7.83 -6.69 2.39
CA TYR A 203 -9.29 -6.78 2.33
C TYR A 203 -9.81 -6.47 0.92
N PHE A 204 -9.26 -5.44 0.27
CA PHE A 204 -9.58 -5.06 -1.10
C PHE A 204 -9.21 -6.16 -2.09
N TYR A 205 -8.00 -6.72 -1.96
CA TYR A 205 -7.53 -7.82 -2.80
C TYR A 205 -8.40 -9.07 -2.63
N ALA A 206 -8.74 -9.43 -1.39
CA ALA A 206 -9.61 -10.56 -1.09
C ALA A 206 -11.03 -10.37 -1.65
N SER A 207 -11.61 -9.15 -1.54
CA SER A 207 -12.94 -8.88 -2.13
C SER A 207 -12.91 -8.86 -3.65
N GLY A 208 -11.87 -8.30 -4.26
CA GLY A 208 -11.68 -8.30 -5.71
C GLY A 208 -11.57 -9.73 -6.26
N ALA A 209 -10.85 -10.61 -5.56
CA ALA A 209 -10.78 -12.03 -5.93
C ALA A 209 -12.17 -12.72 -5.94
N ILE A 210 -13.08 -12.33 -5.05
CA ILE A 210 -14.46 -12.85 -5.02
C ILE A 210 -15.27 -12.28 -6.18
N GLU A 211 -15.17 -10.97 -6.43
CA GLU A 211 -15.87 -10.28 -7.52
C GLU A 211 -15.46 -10.79 -8.91
N ASP A 212 -14.16 -11.03 -9.11
CA ASP A 212 -13.59 -11.61 -10.32
C ASP A 212 -13.81 -13.13 -10.44
N GLY A 213 -14.42 -13.76 -9.44
CA GLY A 213 -14.75 -15.19 -9.45
C GLY A 213 -13.54 -16.11 -9.46
N TRP A 214 -12.49 -15.77 -8.70
CA TRP A 214 -11.28 -16.58 -8.60
C TRP A 214 -11.59 -17.98 -8.08
N LYS A 215 -11.00 -18.99 -8.71
CA LYS A 215 -11.18 -20.40 -8.36
C LYS A 215 -9.87 -21.03 -7.91
N PRO A 216 -9.90 -21.96 -6.95
CA PRO A 216 -8.72 -22.73 -6.57
C PRO A 216 -8.08 -23.41 -7.78
N SER A 217 -6.75 -23.47 -7.86
CA SER A 217 -6.07 -24.02 -9.06
C SER A 217 -6.43 -25.49 -9.35
N SER A 218 -6.90 -26.23 -8.34
CA SER A 218 -7.41 -27.60 -8.47
C SER A 218 -8.76 -27.70 -9.21
N SER A 219 -9.62 -26.67 -9.14
CA SER A 219 -10.89 -26.63 -9.87
C SER A 219 -10.73 -26.04 -11.27
N ALA A 220 -9.79 -25.12 -11.48
CA ALA A 220 -9.43 -24.59 -12.81
C ALA A 220 -8.85 -25.66 -13.75
N ARG A 221 -8.07 -26.63 -13.23
CA ARG A 221 -7.62 -27.80 -14.02
C ARG A 221 -8.73 -28.80 -14.34
N ARG A 222 -9.76 -28.90 -13.50
CA ARG A 222 -10.89 -29.82 -13.75
C ARG A 222 -11.86 -29.30 -14.81
N SER A 223 -12.07 -27.98 -14.91
CA SER A 223 -12.90 -27.41 -15.97
C SER A 223 -12.25 -27.49 -17.34
N SER A 224 -10.94 -27.31 -17.46
CA SER A 224 -10.23 -27.48 -18.73
C SER A 224 -10.18 -28.93 -19.23
N SER A 225 -10.16 -29.91 -18.32
CA SER A 225 -10.19 -31.35 -18.68
C SER A 225 -11.58 -31.87 -19.07
N ARG A 226 -12.66 -31.13 -18.78
CA ARG A 226 -14.04 -31.47 -19.17
C ARG A 226 -14.51 -30.76 -20.44
N ALA A 227 -13.70 -29.86 -20.99
CA ALA A 227 -13.99 -29.09 -22.20
C ALA A 227 -13.32 -29.65 -23.47
N THR A 228 -12.78 -30.87 -23.39
CA THR A 228 -12.28 -31.69 -24.52
C THR A 228 -13.07 -32.98 -24.58
#